data_AF-A0A534TER8-F1
#
_entry.id   AF-A0A534TER8-F1
#
_cell.length_a   1.000
_cell.length_b   1.000
_cell.length_c   1.000
_cell.angle_alpha   90.00
_cell.angle_beta   90.00
_cell.angle_gamma   90.00
#
_symmetry.space_group_name_H-M   'P 1'
#
loop_
_entity.id
_entity.type
_entity.pdbx_description
1 polymer ?
#
loop_
_entity_poly.entity_id
_entity_poly.type
_entity_poly.pdbx_seq_one_letter_code
_entity_poly.pdbx_strand_id
1 'polypeptide(L)'
;MKLRVFAFGVCLALGTIRCGGSSNGSRSTGPGQVDAGGNGGGGTDAGPATDGGTVANECDGLSADPNATSIAIAPPAEACGFAGSSDSSGNVALSGSSDLTTSKNWATYDRGGAHLGTLHAYGPVIPRESGFFGLDRLSNPTDPPNDYLHLWTFVPDGSGPSQNIGGFLCSATLQRTSAGGVLLMGYCGSGLRSASRVVWYDDAGSQKWSTSVGGSPAPTPPSAAAGDDGGNVLITIASDAVAGRPAGDLLGRWIAPDGSLPGDWFVLVAGNAAPPILQSLIGGGVAVMQNGKWVAVVPPLGAPKSPPDWLASRPDHDFRVVRGRKAYAFTSRIVPRGASGGPSVEVVAPSGLSCGTFDTKSTAATVGADGTVIANSDECTRRVWPGLLGAR
;
A
#
# COMPACT_ATOMS: atom_id res chain seq x y z
N MET A 1 1.04 9.59 -62.89
CA MET A 1 1.32 8.44 -61.99
C MET A 1 0.13 8.26 -61.06
N LYS A 2 -0.65 7.20 -61.24
CA LYS A 2 -1.85 6.89 -60.44
C LYS A 2 -1.43 6.01 -59.26
N LEU A 3 -1.64 6.46 -58.02
CA LEU A 3 -1.47 5.62 -56.83
C LEU A 3 -2.85 5.24 -56.28
N ARG A 4 -3.06 3.94 -56.14
CA ARG A 4 -4.34 3.29 -55.80
C ARG A 4 -4.61 3.38 -54.29
N VAL A 5 -5.84 3.78 -53.97
CA VAL A 5 -6.49 3.63 -52.67
C VAL A 5 -6.84 2.16 -52.47
N PHE A 6 -6.46 1.59 -51.32
CA PHE A 6 -7.05 0.34 -50.82
C PHE A 6 -7.83 0.65 -49.55
N ALA A 7 -9.15 0.56 -49.69
CA ALA A 7 -10.10 0.52 -48.59
C ALA A 7 -10.21 -0.94 -48.12
N PHE A 8 -10.09 -1.16 -46.81
CA PHE A 8 -10.59 -2.38 -46.17
C PHE A 8 -11.66 -1.97 -45.18
N GLY A 9 -12.90 -2.25 -45.56
CA GLY A 9 -14.03 -2.31 -44.64
C GLY A 9 -14.00 -3.64 -43.91
N VAL A 10 -14.18 -3.61 -42.60
CA VAL A 10 -14.55 -4.77 -41.79
C VAL A 10 -15.82 -4.41 -41.03
N CYS A 11 -16.82 -5.25 -41.22
CA CYS A 11 -18.18 -5.12 -40.73
C CYS A 11 -18.27 -4.97 -39.21
N LEU A 12 -19.05 -3.98 -38.77
CA LEU A 12 -19.76 -4.00 -37.50
C LEU A 12 -20.85 -5.08 -37.55
N ALA A 13 -20.91 -5.93 -36.52
CA ALA A 13 -22.13 -6.58 -36.10
C ALA A 13 -22.23 -6.51 -34.57
N LEU A 14 -23.17 -5.68 -34.12
CA LEU A 14 -23.68 -5.58 -32.75
C LEU A 14 -24.50 -6.84 -32.44
N GLY A 15 -24.28 -7.42 -31.26
CA GLY A 15 -25.06 -8.55 -30.75
C GLY A 15 -25.14 -8.52 -29.24
N THR A 16 -26.21 -7.92 -28.74
CA THR A 16 -26.65 -7.83 -27.34
C THR A 16 -26.81 -9.19 -26.68
N ILE A 17 -26.36 -9.35 -25.42
CA ILE A 17 -26.91 -10.39 -24.51
C ILE A 17 -27.23 -9.77 -23.14
N ARG A 18 -28.49 -10.03 -22.77
CA ARG A 18 -29.25 -9.62 -21.59
C ARG A 18 -28.73 -10.22 -20.29
N CYS A 19 -28.98 -9.47 -19.21
CA CYS A 19 -29.09 -9.93 -17.83
C CYS A 19 -30.30 -10.86 -17.60
N GLY A 20 -30.16 -11.73 -16.60
CA GLY A 20 -31.25 -12.46 -15.92
C GLY A 20 -30.89 -13.93 -15.71
N GLY A 21 -30.89 -14.50 -14.51
CA GLY A 21 -31.19 -14.00 -13.17
C GLY A 21 -30.97 -15.13 -12.15
N SER A 22 -31.13 -14.87 -10.85
CA SER A 22 -31.57 -15.93 -9.92
C SER A 22 -32.08 -15.37 -8.59
N SER A 23 -33.08 -16.11 -8.10
CA SER A 23 -33.57 -16.28 -6.73
C SER A 23 -34.28 -15.13 -6.00
N ASN A 24 -35.61 -15.20 -6.08
CA ASN A 24 -36.54 -14.86 -5.00
C ASN A 24 -36.27 -15.71 -3.75
N GLY A 25 -36.23 -15.07 -2.58
CA GLY A 25 -36.22 -15.74 -1.27
C GLY A 25 -36.94 -14.92 -0.20
N SER A 26 -38.10 -15.45 0.24
CA SER A 26 -38.84 -15.24 1.50
C SER A 26 -39.38 -13.86 1.90
N ARG A 27 -40.70 -13.80 2.03
CA ARG A 27 -41.52 -12.87 2.82
C ARG A 27 -42.00 -13.53 4.13
N SER A 28 -42.48 -12.66 5.04
CA SER A 28 -43.24 -12.87 6.29
C SER A 28 -42.35 -12.88 7.54
N THR A 29 -42.63 -12.16 8.64
CA THR A 29 -43.87 -11.61 9.24
C THR A 29 -43.51 -10.27 9.92
N GLY A 30 -44.30 -9.18 9.83
CA GLY A 30 -45.49 -8.86 10.63
C GLY A 30 -45.15 -7.86 11.77
N PRO A 31 -45.72 -6.63 11.83
CA PRO A 31 -45.50 -5.70 12.94
C PRO A 31 -46.59 -5.87 14.01
N GLY A 32 -46.18 -5.97 15.28
CA GLY A 32 -47.05 -6.05 16.45
C GLY A 32 -46.73 -4.94 17.43
N GLN A 33 -47.78 -4.19 17.78
CA GLN A 33 -47.82 -2.97 18.58
C GLN A 33 -47.44 -3.14 20.06
N VAL A 34 -47.10 -1.97 20.61
CA VAL A 34 -47.00 -1.52 22.02
C VAL A 34 -47.98 -2.12 23.03
N ASP A 35 -47.50 -2.26 24.27
CA ASP A 35 -48.28 -1.95 25.47
C ASP A 35 -47.40 -1.29 26.56
N ALA A 36 -48.00 -0.30 27.23
CA ALA A 36 -47.41 0.54 28.26
C ALA A 36 -48.14 0.34 29.60
N GLY A 37 -47.41 0.50 30.70
CA GLY A 37 -47.90 0.54 32.08
C GLY A 37 -47.02 -0.33 32.98
N GLY A 38 -46.55 0.06 34.16
CA GLY A 38 -46.77 1.23 35.00
C GLY A 38 -46.43 0.83 36.45
N ASN A 39 -45.63 1.69 37.10
CA ASN A 39 -45.42 1.85 38.56
C ASN A 39 -44.82 0.72 39.44
N GLY A 40 -43.68 1.07 40.08
CA GLY A 40 -43.67 1.37 41.52
C GLY A 40 -43.05 0.36 42.50
N GLY A 41 -42.03 0.81 43.24
CA GLY A 41 -41.44 0.16 44.43
C GLY A 41 -39.98 -0.27 44.16
N GLY A 42 -38.94 0.26 44.79
CA GLY A 42 -38.80 0.53 46.22
C GLY A 42 -38.02 -0.63 46.86
N GLY A 43 -36.70 -0.63 46.72
CA GLY A 43 -35.82 -1.67 47.27
C GLY A 43 -34.35 -1.38 46.97
N THR A 44 -33.65 -0.82 47.94
CA THR A 44 -32.18 -0.73 47.98
C THR A 44 -31.60 -2.11 48.23
N ASP A 45 -30.96 -2.68 47.21
CA ASP A 45 -29.98 -3.76 47.39
C ASP A 45 -28.61 -3.24 46.94
N ALA A 46 -27.69 -3.25 47.91
CA ALA A 46 -26.29 -2.99 47.70
C ALA A 46 -25.69 -4.09 46.80
N GLY A 47 -25.60 -3.80 45.50
CA GLY A 47 -24.83 -4.59 44.56
C GLY A 47 -23.32 -4.50 44.86
N PRO A 48 -22.55 -5.54 44.53
CA PRO A 48 -21.12 -5.61 44.84
C PRO A 48 -20.40 -4.44 44.20
N ALA A 49 -19.36 -3.97 44.87
CA ALA A 49 -18.48 -2.90 44.41
C ALA A 49 -18.20 -3.07 42.91
N THR A 50 -18.55 -2.06 42.12
CA THR A 50 -17.96 -1.92 40.80
C THR A 50 -16.48 -1.68 41.05
N ASP A 51 -15.68 -2.72 40.90
CA ASP A 51 -14.25 -2.62 40.63
C ASP A 51 -14.14 -1.49 39.63
N GLY A 52 -13.49 -0.39 40.04
CA GLY A 52 -13.26 0.75 39.17
C GLY A 52 -12.45 0.26 37.99
N GLY A 53 -13.14 -0.19 36.94
CA GLY A 53 -12.56 -0.62 35.70
C GLY A 53 -11.84 0.60 35.17
N THR A 54 -10.52 0.62 35.39
CA THR A 54 -9.63 1.55 34.72
C THR A 54 -9.99 1.46 33.25
N VAL A 55 -10.46 2.58 32.69
CA VAL A 55 -10.66 2.71 31.24
C VAL A 55 -9.38 2.15 30.62
N ALA A 56 -9.51 1.09 29.81
CA ALA A 56 -8.34 0.40 29.26
C ALA A 56 -7.41 1.45 28.66
N ASN A 57 -6.15 1.47 29.10
CA ASN A 57 -5.18 2.41 28.58
C ASN A 57 -5.00 2.02 27.11
N GLU A 58 -5.19 2.95 26.17
CA GLU A 58 -5.13 2.62 24.75
C GLU A 58 -3.77 2.07 24.32
N CYS A 59 -2.72 2.30 25.13
CA CYS A 59 -1.39 1.74 24.93
C CYS A 59 -1.21 0.31 25.44
N ASP A 60 -2.18 -0.26 26.15
CA ASP A 60 -2.09 -1.61 26.70
C ASP A 60 -1.88 -2.63 25.57
N GLY A 61 -0.75 -3.35 25.63
CA GLY A 61 -0.36 -4.35 24.64
C GLY A 61 0.23 -3.82 23.33
N LEU A 62 0.27 -2.49 23.13
CA LEU A 62 0.81 -1.89 21.90
C LEU A 62 2.34 -1.76 21.92
N SER A 63 2.93 -1.47 23.08
CA SER A 63 4.36 -1.22 23.23
C SER A 63 5.22 -2.37 22.68
N ALA A 64 6.35 -2.03 22.07
CA ALA A 64 7.36 -3.02 21.71
C ALA A 64 7.92 -3.67 22.98
N ASP A 65 8.26 -4.95 22.91
CA ASP A 65 9.00 -5.59 24.00
C ASP A 65 10.45 -5.08 23.99
N PRO A 66 10.93 -4.40 25.05
CA PRO A 66 12.31 -3.90 25.10
C PRO A 66 13.36 -5.01 25.09
N ASN A 67 12.97 -6.25 25.45
CA ASN A 67 13.85 -7.41 25.46
C ASN A 67 13.72 -8.30 24.22
N ALA A 68 13.02 -7.82 23.19
CA ALA A 68 12.81 -8.59 21.97
C ALA A 68 14.15 -9.02 21.34
N THR A 69 14.28 -10.32 21.11
CA THR A 69 15.44 -10.90 20.44
C THR A 69 15.45 -10.52 18.97
N SER A 70 16.58 -10.03 18.49
CA SER A 70 16.83 -9.87 17.05
C SER A 70 17.66 -11.00 16.50
N ILE A 71 17.49 -11.27 15.21
CA ILE A 71 18.45 -12.01 14.40
C ILE A 71 19.34 -11.04 13.62
N ALA A 72 20.57 -11.47 13.31
CA ALA A 72 21.47 -10.77 12.40
C ALA A 72 21.54 -11.54 11.08
N ILE A 73 21.30 -10.84 9.98
CA ILE A 73 21.38 -11.39 8.62
C ILE A 73 22.50 -10.64 7.89
N ALA A 74 23.46 -11.40 7.37
CA ALA A 74 24.47 -10.91 6.44
C ALA A 74 24.07 -11.35 5.02
N PRO A 75 23.38 -10.51 4.25
CA PRO A 75 22.99 -10.86 2.90
C PRO A 75 24.22 -11.00 1.99
N PRO A 76 24.12 -11.75 0.89
CA PRO A 76 25.21 -11.82 -0.09
C PRO A 76 25.50 -10.42 -0.65
N ALA A 77 26.67 -10.23 -1.27
CA ALA A 77 27.15 -8.91 -1.71
C ALA A 77 26.15 -8.21 -2.65
N GLU A 78 25.53 -8.99 -3.53
CA GLU A 78 24.45 -8.59 -4.44
C GLU A 78 23.10 -8.31 -3.75
N ALA A 79 23.03 -8.36 -2.42
CA ALA A 79 21.87 -8.13 -1.55
C ALA A 79 22.17 -7.11 -0.40
N CYS A 80 23.26 -6.33 -0.50
CA CYS A 80 23.71 -5.35 0.53
C CYS A 80 23.03 -3.95 0.45
N GLY A 81 21.93 -3.78 -0.26
CA GLY A 81 21.19 -2.51 -0.34
C GLY A 81 20.35 -2.22 0.91
N PHE A 82 19.95 -0.95 1.11
CA PHE A 82 19.24 -0.51 2.33
C PHE A 82 17.75 -0.83 2.38
N ALA A 83 17.18 -1.37 1.30
CA ALA A 83 15.75 -1.67 1.22
C ALA A 83 15.45 -3.07 1.75
N GLY A 84 14.39 -3.18 2.56
CA GLY A 84 13.86 -4.44 3.07
C GLY A 84 12.35 -4.42 3.20
N SER A 85 11.73 -5.59 3.12
CA SER A 85 10.31 -5.80 3.38
C SER A 85 10.11 -7.16 4.06
N SER A 86 9.03 -7.32 4.81
CA SER A 86 8.55 -8.64 5.25
C SER A 86 7.15 -8.90 4.76
N ASP A 87 6.88 -10.16 4.44
CA ASP A 87 5.53 -10.66 4.17
C ASP A 87 4.73 -10.85 5.48
N SER A 88 3.48 -11.31 5.39
CA SER A 88 2.64 -11.51 6.58
C SER A 88 2.96 -12.80 7.35
N SER A 89 3.80 -13.67 6.78
CA SER A 89 4.23 -14.96 7.34
C SER A 89 5.56 -14.88 8.10
N GLY A 90 6.23 -13.73 8.07
CA GLY A 90 7.51 -13.48 8.74
C GLY A 90 8.73 -13.76 7.89
N ASN A 91 8.57 -13.96 6.58
CA ASN A 91 9.69 -14.01 5.66
C ASN A 91 10.13 -12.59 5.31
N VAL A 92 11.44 -12.40 5.17
CA VAL A 92 12.07 -11.10 4.90
C VAL A 92 12.72 -11.13 3.54
N ALA A 93 12.53 -10.08 2.74
CA ALA A 93 13.24 -9.82 1.49
C ALA A 93 14.17 -8.62 1.66
N LEU A 94 15.45 -8.78 1.31
CA LEU A 94 16.50 -7.76 1.39
C LEU A 94 17.06 -7.48 -0.01
N SER A 95 17.10 -6.21 -0.42
CA SER A 95 17.49 -5.80 -1.77
C SER A 95 18.99 -5.64 -1.94
N GLY A 96 19.51 -5.99 -3.12
CA GLY A 96 20.88 -5.74 -3.57
C GLY A 96 21.35 -4.35 -3.83
N SER A 97 20.42 -3.47 -4.15
CA SER A 97 20.77 -2.14 -4.65
C SER A 97 20.02 -1.09 -3.86
N SER A 98 20.71 -0.01 -3.54
CA SER A 98 20.10 1.22 -3.03
C SER A 98 19.34 2.00 -4.11
N ASP A 99 19.57 1.71 -5.39
CA ASP A 99 18.89 2.37 -6.51
C ASP A 99 17.50 1.77 -6.75
N LEU A 100 16.47 2.62 -6.77
CA LEU A 100 15.07 2.25 -6.94
C LEU A 100 14.67 2.00 -8.42
N THR A 101 15.55 2.31 -9.38
CA THR A 101 15.20 2.42 -10.81
C THR A 101 15.76 1.31 -11.69
N THR A 102 16.54 0.39 -11.14
CA THR A 102 17.16 -0.74 -11.84
C THR A 102 16.59 -2.07 -11.35
N SER A 103 16.76 -3.12 -12.16
CA SER A 103 16.39 -4.47 -11.72
C SER A 103 17.22 -4.87 -10.50
N LYS A 104 16.57 -5.42 -9.48
CA LYS A 104 17.16 -5.78 -8.20
C LYS A 104 17.07 -7.29 -8.01
N ASN A 105 18.18 -7.85 -7.55
CA ASN A 105 18.13 -9.12 -6.83
C ASN A 105 17.69 -8.84 -5.40
N TRP A 106 16.82 -9.69 -4.88
CA TRP A 106 16.40 -9.68 -3.49
C TRP A 106 16.65 -11.05 -2.90
N ALA A 107 17.43 -11.11 -1.83
CA ALA A 107 17.63 -12.33 -1.06
C ALA A 107 16.51 -12.44 -0.01
N THR A 108 15.95 -13.63 0.12
CA THR A 108 14.86 -13.92 1.05
C THR A 108 15.33 -14.80 2.21
N TYR A 109 14.72 -14.58 3.37
CA TYR A 109 15.05 -15.26 4.61
C TYR A 109 13.78 -15.62 5.36
N ASP A 110 13.80 -16.73 6.09
CA ASP A 110 12.73 -17.06 7.03
C ASP A 110 12.83 -16.22 8.33
N ARG A 111 11.87 -16.42 9.22
CA ARG A 111 11.84 -15.80 10.55
C ARG A 111 13.06 -16.13 11.41
N GLY A 112 13.74 -17.25 11.17
CA GLY A 112 14.97 -17.64 11.86
C GLY A 112 16.25 -17.05 11.27
N GLY A 113 16.15 -16.40 10.10
CA GLY A 113 17.30 -15.87 9.35
C GLY A 113 17.93 -16.89 8.41
N ALA A 114 17.33 -18.06 8.20
CA ALA A 114 17.80 -19.00 7.19
C ALA A 114 17.47 -18.47 5.79
N HIS A 115 18.44 -18.53 4.88
CA HIS A 115 18.25 -18.12 3.50
C HIS A 115 17.28 -19.07 2.78
N LEU A 116 16.28 -18.50 2.11
CA LEU A 116 15.25 -19.23 1.38
C LEU A 116 15.50 -19.24 -0.12
N GLY A 117 15.92 -18.11 -0.68
CA GLY A 117 16.13 -17.98 -2.11
C GLY A 117 16.41 -16.56 -2.57
N THR A 118 16.29 -16.36 -3.88
CA THR A 118 16.51 -15.05 -4.51
C THR A 118 15.40 -14.80 -5.51
N LEU A 119 14.86 -13.59 -5.52
CA LEU A 119 13.89 -13.12 -6.51
C LEU A 119 14.48 -11.97 -7.31
N HIS A 120 14.02 -11.85 -8.56
CA HIS A 120 14.39 -10.77 -9.46
C HIS A 120 13.19 -9.85 -9.64
N ALA A 121 13.35 -8.55 -9.35
CA ALA A 121 12.27 -7.58 -9.52
C ALA A 121 12.82 -6.19 -9.86
N TYR A 122 12.18 -5.54 -10.82
CA TYR A 122 12.27 -4.12 -11.08
C TYR A 122 11.55 -3.33 -9.98
N GLY A 123 12.31 -2.56 -9.19
CA GLY A 123 11.76 -1.73 -8.11
C GLY A 123 11.47 -2.50 -6.80
N PRO A 124 10.60 -1.98 -5.92
CA PRO A 124 10.28 -2.61 -4.64
C PRO A 124 9.43 -3.87 -4.82
N VAL A 125 9.67 -4.87 -3.96
CA VAL A 125 8.71 -5.95 -3.77
C VAL A 125 7.61 -5.56 -2.80
N ILE A 126 6.39 -6.01 -3.08
CA ILE A 126 5.22 -5.76 -2.24
C ILE A 126 4.85 -7.04 -1.48
N PRO A 127 4.74 -7.01 -0.15
CA PRO A 127 4.45 -8.21 0.63
C PRO A 127 3.05 -8.76 0.38
N ARG A 128 2.93 -10.08 0.50
CA ARG A 128 1.68 -10.86 0.45
C ARG A 128 1.40 -11.48 1.83
N GLU A 129 0.33 -12.27 1.95
CA GLU A 129 0.17 -13.19 3.08
C GLU A 129 1.40 -14.09 3.26
N SER A 130 1.87 -14.68 2.15
CA SER A 130 3.15 -15.39 2.05
C SER A 130 3.83 -15.08 0.72
N GLY A 131 5.10 -14.71 0.78
CA GLY A 131 5.89 -14.27 -0.37
C GLY A 131 5.62 -12.82 -0.77
N PHE A 132 5.88 -12.52 -2.05
CA PHE A 132 5.95 -11.14 -2.53
C PHE A 132 5.42 -10.97 -3.95
N PHE A 133 4.84 -9.81 -4.25
CA PHE A 133 4.70 -9.33 -5.62
C PHE A 133 5.96 -8.63 -6.08
N GLY A 134 6.29 -8.78 -7.36
CA GLY A 134 7.32 -8.00 -8.02
C GLY A 134 6.98 -7.76 -9.48
N LEU A 135 7.53 -6.70 -10.05
CA LEU A 135 7.52 -6.49 -11.49
C LEU A 135 8.83 -6.98 -12.07
N ASP A 136 8.80 -7.63 -13.22
CA ASP A 136 10.04 -7.98 -13.92
C ASP A 136 9.83 -7.97 -15.44
N ARG A 137 10.92 -7.86 -16.19
CA ARG A 137 10.90 -7.95 -17.65
C ARG A 137 11.44 -9.29 -18.09
N LEU A 138 10.59 -10.07 -18.74
CA LEU A 138 11.04 -11.26 -19.43
C LEU A 138 11.49 -10.87 -20.83
N SER A 139 12.80 -10.85 -21.04
CA SER A 139 13.38 -10.68 -22.36
C SER A 139 13.21 -11.96 -23.16
N ASN A 140 12.63 -11.86 -24.35
CA ASN A 140 12.69 -12.95 -25.32
C ASN A 140 14.03 -12.84 -26.08
N PRO A 141 15.02 -13.72 -25.84
CA PRO A 141 16.32 -13.63 -26.50
C PRO A 141 16.25 -13.81 -28.02
N THR A 142 15.16 -14.38 -28.54
CA THR A 142 14.93 -14.54 -29.99
C THR A 142 14.19 -13.38 -30.63
N ASP A 143 13.62 -12.47 -29.82
CA ASP A 143 12.92 -11.28 -30.29
C ASP A 143 13.03 -10.16 -29.24
N PRO A 144 14.19 -9.47 -29.14
CA PRO A 144 14.45 -8.44 -28.13
C PRO A 144 13.43 -7.28 -28.08
N PRO A 145 12.76 -6.89 -29.20
CA PRO A 145 11.62 -5.97 -29.16
C PRO A 145 10.42 -6.45 -28.34
N ASN A 146 10.34 -7.73 -27.97
CA ASN A 146 9.24 -8.32 -27.23
C ASN A 146 9.54 -8.53 -25.74
N ASP A 147 10.28 -7.60 -25.11
CA ASP A 147 10.33 -7.54 -23.65
C ASP A 147 8.91 -7.38 -23.10
N TYR A 148 8.44 -8.38 -22.36
CA TYR A 148 7.15 -8.30 -21.71
C TYR A 148 7.33 -7.88 -20.25
N LEU A 149 6.52 -6.92 -19.83
CA LEU A 149 6.40 -6.57 -18.42
C LEU A 149 5.47 -7.59 -17.75
N HIS A 150 5.98 -8.23 -16.71
CA HIS A 150 5.26 -9.24 -15.95
C HIS A 150 5.02 -8.80 -14.51
N LEU A 151 3.84 -9.15 -13.98
CA LEU A 151 3.59 -9.17 -12.55
C LEU A 151 3.85 -10.60 -12.04
N TRP A 152 4.79 -10.73 -11.11
CA TRP A 152 5.14 -11.98 -10.46
C TRP A 152 4.47 -12.10 -9.10
N THR A 153 4.13 -13.34 -8.75
CA THR A 153 3.66 -13.75 -7.42
C THR A 153 4.66 -14.71 -6.82
N PHE A 154 5.75 -14.17 -6.30
CA PHE A 154 6.83 -14.95 -5.72
C PHE A 154 6.38 -15.62 -4.42
N VAL A 155 6.71 -16.90 -4.27
CA VAL A 155 6.86 -17.54 -2.96
C VAL A 155 8.25 -17.21 -2.39
N PRO A 156 8.48 -17.42 -1.08
CA PRO A 156 9.75 -17.01 -0.46
C PRO A 156 11.01 -17.62 -1.06
N ASP A 157 10.95 -18.79 -1.70
CA ASP A 157 12.12 -19.40 -2.36
C ASP A 157 12.51 -18.72 -3.69
N GLY A 158 11.73 -17.75 -4.15
CA GLY A 158 11.94 -17.00 -5.40
C GLY A 158 11.22 -17.58 -6.62
N SER A 159 10.60 -18.76 -6.52
CA SER A 159 9.72 -19.28 -7.54
C SER A 159 8.34 -18.61 -7.49
N GLY A 160 7.51 -18.82 -8.51
CA GLY A 160 6.14 -18.32 -8.53
C GLY A 160 5.59 -18.15 -9.93
N PRO A 161 4.26 -18.09 -10.10
CA PRO A 161 3.68 -17.77 -11.40
C PRO A 161 3.84 -16.27 -11.69
N SER A 162 3.85 -15.96 -12.99
CA SER A 162 3.81 -14.60 -13.49
C SER A 162 2.73 -14.45 -14.56
N GLN A 163 2.26 -13.22 -14.74
CA GLN A 163 1.32 -12.87 -15.79
C GLN A 163 1.83 -11.67 -16.57
N ASN A 164 1.68 -11.73 -17.89
CA ASN A 164 2.00 -10.62 -18.78
C ASN A 164 0.99 -9.49 -18.55
N ILE A 165 1.50 -8.31 -18.24
CA ILE A 165 0.69 -7.11 -17.99
C ILE A 165 0.99 -5.99 -19.00
N GLY A 166 1.87 -6.23 -19.98
CA GLY A 166 2.24 -5.26 -20.99
C GLY A 166 3.47 -5.66 -21.83
N GLY A 167 3.62 -5.03 -22.99
CA GLY A 167 4.83 -5.16 -23.83
C GLY A 167 5.93 -4.15 -23.45
N PHE A 168 6.94 -4.03 -24.30
CA PHE A 168 8.16 -3.24 -24.01
C PHE A 168 7.92 -1.74 -23.82
N LEU A 169 6.84 -1.20 -24.39
CA LEU A 169 6.39 0.19 -24.22
C LEU A 169 5.55 0.40 -22.95
N CYS A 170 5.47 -0.61 -22.09
CA CYS A 170 4.78 -0.50 -20.81
C CYS A 170 5.78 -0.25 -19.68
N SER A 171 5.33 0.57 -18.74
CA SER A 171 5.94 0.80 -17.44
C SER A 171 4.87 0.62 -16.38
N ALA A 172 5.25 0.12 -15.22
CA ALA A 172 4.34 0.06 -14.09
C ALA A 172 5.11 0.24 -12.79
N THR A 173 4.37 0.63 -11.75
CA THR A 173 4.83 0.59 -10.37
C THR A 173 3.80 -0.14 -9.52
N LEU A 174 4.27 -0.71 -8.41
CA LEU A 174 3.42 -1.39 -7.45
C LEU A 174 3.27 -0.56 -6.18
N GLN A 175 2.06 -0.57 -5.63
CA GLN A 175 1.72 0.08 -4.36
C GLN A 175 0.98 -0.90 -3.46
N ARG A 176 1.20 -0.75 -2.15
CA ARG A 176 0.50 -1.52 -1.12
C ARG A 176 -0.96 -1.06 -1.02
N THR A 177 -1.81 -1.99 -0.60
CA THR A 177 -3.19 -1.72 -0.19
C THR A 177 -3.42 -2.34 1.18
N SER A 178 -4.12 -1.61 2.07
CA SER A 178 -4.49 -2.14 3.39
C SER A 178 -5.57 -3.21 3.33
N ALA A 179 -6.28 -3.33 2.20
CA ALA A 179 -7.29 -4.35 1.96
C ALA A 179 -6.73 -5.67 1.38
N GLY A 180 -5.41 -5.82 1.34
CA GLY A 180 -4.74 -7.00 0.77
C GLY A 180 -4.56 -6.93 -0.75
N GLY A 181 -3.57 -7.65 -1.26
CA GLY A 181 -3.15 -7.65 -2.65
C GLY A 181 -2.20 -6.51 -2.99
N VAL A 182 -2.18 -6.13 -4.26
CA VAL A 182 -1.32 -5.08 -4.79
C VAL A 182 -2.05 -4.20 -5.78
N LEU A 183 -1.75 -2.90 -5.74
CA LEU A 183 -2.17 -1.93 -6.73
C LEU A 183 -1.06 -1.76 -7.76
N LEU A 184 -1.40 -1.99 -9.02
CA LEU A 184 -0.53 -1.74 -10.15
C LEU A 184 -0.93 -0.44 -10.82
N MET A 185 -0.02 0.53 -10.88
CA MET A 185 -0.18 1.75 -11.67
C MET A 185 0.61 1.57 -12.95
N GLY A 186 -0.08 1.32 -14.05
CA GLY A 186 0.50 1.00 -15.33
C GLY A 186 0.29 2.10 -16.37
N TYR A 187 1.28 2.29 -17.22
CA TYR A 187 1.22 3.12 -18.42
C TYR A 187 1.78 2.31 -19.59
N CYS A 188 1.04 2.25 -20.69
CA CYS A 188 1.45 1.56 -21.91
C CYS A 188 1.30 2.45 -23.13
N GLY A 189 2.30 2.43 -24.02
CA GLY A 189 2.25 3.06 -25.34
C GLY A 189 3.14 4.30 -25.49
N SER A 190 3.04 4.95 -26.65
CA SER A 190 3.78 6.16 -26.99
C SER A 190 2.88 7.21 -27.65
N GLY A 191 3.14 8.48 -27.34
CA GLY A 191 2.37 9.61 -27.88
C GLY A 191 0.87 9.50 -27.57
N LEU A 192 0.03 9.79 -28.57
CA LEU A 192 -1.44 9.83 -28.47
C LEU A 192 -2.11 8.46 -28.26
N ARG A 193 -1.35 7.36 -28.32
CA ARG A 193 -1.87 5.98 -28.14
C ARG A 193 -1.54 5.39 -26.78
N SER A 194 -1.19 6.25 -25.84
CA SER A 194 -0.90 5.81 -24.49
C SER A 194 -2.18 5.56 -23.69
N ALA A 195 -2.10 4.65 -22.73
CA ALA A 195 -3.18 4.36 -21.79
C ALA A 195 -2.59 4.19 -20.39
N SER A 196 -3.11 4.96 -19.44
CA SER A 196 -2.81 4.83 -18.03
C SER A 196 -3.94 4.09 -17.33
N ARG A 197 -3.59 3.16 -16.45
CA ARG A 197 -4.55 2.37 -15.68
C ARG A 197 -4.06 2.11 -14.27
N VAL A 198 -5.01 1.93 -13.36
CA VAL A 198 -4.79 1.34 -12.04
C VAL A 198 -5.47 -0.02 -12.05
N VAL A 199 -4.77 -1.05 -11.61
CA VAL A 199 -5.28 -2.42 -11.55
C VAL A 199 -5.09 -2.92 -10.13
N TRP A 200 -6.13 -3.49 -9.54
CA TRP A 200 -6.00 -4.17 -8.24
C TRP A 200 -5.94 -5.68 -8.47
N TYR A 201 -4.87 -6.30 -8.01
CA TYR A 201 -4.73 -7.76 -7.88
C TYR A 201 -4.90 -8.19 -6.43
N ASP A 202 -5.63 -9.26 -6.17
CA ASP A 202 -5.68 -9.88 -4.84
C ASP A 202 -4.35 -10.58 -4.47
N ASP A 203 -4.26 -11.12 -3.26
CA ASP A 203 -3.06 -11.81 -2.74
C ASP A 203 -2.65 -13.06 -3.55
N ALA A 204 -3.57 -13.66 -4.30
CA ALA A 204 -3.28 -14.77 -5.21
C ALA A 204 -2.75 -14.29 -6.57
N GLY A 205 -2.76 -12.97 -6.82
CA GLY A 205 -2.40 -12.38 -8.10
C GLY A 205 -3.55 -12.35 -9.11
N SER A 206 -4.79 -12.62 -8.69
CA SER A 206 -5.96 -12.53 -9.57
C SER A 206 -6.43 -11.08 -9.67
N GLN A 207 -6.70 -10.62 -10.89
CA GLN A 207 -7.19 -9.26 -11.11
C GLN A 207 -8.62 -9.10 -10.57
N LYS A 208 -8.82 -8.18 -9.62
CA LYS A 208 -10.14 -7.79 -9.13
C LYS A 208 -10.83 -6.82 -10.06
N TRP A 209 -10.13 -5.77 -10.48
CA TRP A 209 -10.60 -4.78 -11.45
C TRP A 209 -9.44 -4.03 -12.10
N SER A 210 -9.74 -3.33 -13.19
CA SER A 210 -8.83 -2.45 -13.92
C SER A 210 -9.56 -1.18 -14.30
N THR A 211 -9.03 -0.03 -13.90
CA THR A 211 -9.64 1.29 -14.10
C THR A 211 -8.71 2.16 -14.92
N SER A 212 -9.18 2.64 -16.06
CA SER A 212 -8.43 3.62 -16.86
C SER A 212 -8.41 4.96 -16.14
N VAL A 213 -7.24 5.57 -16.05
CA VAL A 213 -7.00 6.83 -15.34
C VAL A 213 -6.22 7.77 -16.24
N GLY A 214 -6.49 9.08 -16.16
CA GLY A 214 -5.89 10.08 -17.07
C GLY A 214 -6.76 10.41 -18.29
N GLY A 215 -6.37 11.48 -19.00
CA GLY A 215 -7.09 12.00 -20.16
C GLY A 215 -6.16 12.51 -21.27
N SER A 216 -6.75 12.82 -22.42
CA SER A 216 -6.07 13.39 -23.61
C SER A 216 -5.41 14.75 -23.26
N PRO A 217 -4.24 15.11 -23.84
CA PRO A 217 -3.60 14.52 -25.02
C PRO A 217 -2.44 13.55 -24.74
N ALA A 218 -2.01 13.37 -23.50
CA ALA A 218 -1.01 12.38 -23.15
C ALA A 218 -1.31 11.84 -21.73
N PRO A 219 -1.86 10.62 -21.58
CA PRO A 219 -2.09 10.05 -20.26
C PRO A 219 -0.75 9.84 -19.55
N THR A 220 -0.46 10.61 -18.50
CA THR A 220 0.62 10.24 -17.59
C THR A 220 0.11 9.20 -16.60
N PRO A 221 0.94 8.27 -16.12
CA PRO A 221 0.54 7.40 -15.01
C PRO A 221 0.27 8.24 -13.76
N PRO A 222 -0.58 7.75 -12.84
CA PRO A 222 -0.65 8.32 -11.49
C PRO A 222 0.74 8.32 -10.83
N SER A 223 1.04 9.38 -10.09
CA SER A 223 2.31 9.54 -9.38
C SER A 223 2.40 8.71 -8.09
N ALA A 224 1.26 8.41 -7.47
CA ALA A 224 1.16 7.57 -6.27
C ALA A 224 -0.26 7.03 -6.11
N ALA A 225 -0.39 5.89 -5.41
CA ALA A 225 -1.68 5.34 -4.97
C ALA A 225 -1.56 4.70 -3.59
N ALA A 226 -2.65 4.69 -2.83
CA ALA A 226 -2.80 3.91 -1.61
C ALA A 226 -4.23 3.42 -1.44
N GLY A 227 -4.40 2.15 -1.06
CA GLY A 227 -5.69 1.56 -0.73
C GLY A 227 -5.95 1.57 0.77
N ASP A 228 -7.13 2.00 1.21
CA ASP A 228 -7.58 1.84 2.59
C ASP A 228 -8.06 0.41 2.89
N ASP A 229 -8.49 0.13 4.12
CA ASP A 229 -9.00 -1.18 4.54
C ASP A 229 -10.38 -1.52 3.97
N GLY A 230 -11.18 -0.51 3.63
CA GLY A 230 -12.43 -0.68 2.89
C GLY A 230 -12.22 -1.01 1.41
N GLY A 231 -11.00 -0.92 0.90
CA GLY A 231 -10.66 -1.13 -0.51
C GLY A 231 -10.85 0.10 -1.39
N ASN A 232 -11.09 1.28 -0.82
CA ASN A 232 -11.08 2.53 -1.57
C ASN A 232 -9.63 2.89 -1.87
N VAL A 233 -9.35 3.32 -3.10
CA VAL A 233 -8.01 3.67 -3.54
C VAL A 233 -7.95 5.16 -3.86
N LEU A 234 -7.08 5.89 -3.17
CA LEU A 234 -6.73 7.26 -3.56
C LEU A 234 -5.57 7.19 -4.54
N ILE A 235 -5.73 7.80 -5.71
CA ILE A 235 -4.64 8.02 -6.66
C ILE A 235 -4.33 9.51 -6.77
N THR A 236 -3.09 9.80 -7.17
CA THR A 236 -2.62 11.18 -7.37
C THR A 236 -1.99 11.37 -8.74
N ILE A 237 -2.09 12.58 -9.28
CA ILE A 237 -1.52 12.96 -10.57
C ILE A 237 -1.19 14.46 -10.58
N ALA A 238 -0.17 14.87 -11.33
CA ALA A 238 0.08 16.28 -11.59
C ALA A 238 -1.06 16.90 -12.42
N SER A 239 -1.45 18.13 -12.11
CA SER A 239 -2.63 18.76 -12.71
C SER A 239 -2.51 19.06 -14.21
N ASP A 240 -1.29 19.30 -14.69
CA ASP A 240 -0.98 19.49 -16.11
C ASP A 240 -1.22 18.24 -16.97
N ALA A 241 -1.29 17.06 -16.34
CA ALA A 241 -1.70 15.82 -16.99
C ALA A 241 -3.22 15.61 -17.07
N VAL A 242 -4.02 16.54 -16.54
CA VAL A 242 -5.48 16.48 -16.58
C VAL A 242 -6.01 17.63 -17.43
N ALA A 243 -6.71 17.29 -18.51
CA ALA A 243 -7.26 18.27 -19.44
C ALA A 243 -8.13 19.33 -18.72
N GLY A 244 -7.87 20.60 -19.03
CA GLY A 244 -8.64 21.73 -18.49
C GLY A 244 -8.27 22.14 -17.06
N ARG A 245 -7.18 21.62 -16.48
CA ARG A 245 -6.69 22.02 -15.15
C ARG A 245 -5.43 22.90 -15.26
N PRO A 246 -5.29 23.95 -14.43
CA PRO A 246 -4.06 24.75 -14.37
C PRO A 246 -2.87 23.89 -13.93
N ALA A 247 -1.70 24.11 -14.51
CA ALA A 247 -0.48 23.42 -14.11
C ALA A 247 -0.03 23.81 -12.70
N GLY A 248 0.65 22.89 -12.00
CA GLY A 248 1.32 23.15 -10.73
C GLY A 248 0.67 22.55 -9.49
N ASP A 249 -0.53 21.99 -9.59
CA ASP A 249 -1.22 21.35 -8.47
C ASP A 249 -1.00 19.83 -8.48
N LEU A 250 -1.06 19.22 -7.30
CA LEU A 250 -1.26 17.79 -7.16
C LEU A 250 -2.76 17.51 -7.06
N LEU A 251 -3.30 16.70 -7.96
CA LEU A 251 -4.70 16.29 -7.95
C LEU A 251 -4.85 14.91 -7.30
N GLY A 252 -5.97 14.70 -6.63
CA GLY A 252 -6.42 13.42 -6.09
C GLY A 252 -7.70 12.94 -6.78
N ARG A 253 -7.88 11.62 -6.87
CA ARG A 253 -9.15 10.99 -7.25
C ARG A 253 -9.33 9.66 -6.54
N TRP A 254 -10.57 9.39 -6.14
CA TRP A 254 -10.94 8.11 -5.54
C TRP A 254 -11.36 7.09 -6.60
N ILE A 255 -10.95 5.84 -6.38
CA ILE A 255 -11.48 4.64 -7.00
C ILE A 255 -12.18 3.84 -5.89
N ALA A 256 -13.44 3.49 -6.11
CA ALA A 256 -14.22 2.68 -5.16
C ALA A 256 -13.75 1.21 -5.18
N PRO A 257 -14.16 0.38 -4.21
CA PRO A 257 -13.68 -1.01 -4.10
C PRO A 257 -14.01 -1.89 -5.30
N ASP A 258 -15.02 -1.51 -6.09
CA ASP A 258 -15.44 -2.18 -7.33
C ASP A 258 -14.70 -1.66 -8.59
N GLY A 259 -13.78 -0.70 -8.44
CA GLY A 259 -13.04 -0.07 -9.54
C GLY A 259 -13.75 1.12 -10.17
N SER A 260 -14.96 1.48 -9.72
CA SER A 260 -15.68 2.65 -10.22
C SER A 260 -15.05 3.96 -9.75
N LEU A 261 -15.33 5.05 -10.48
CA LEU A 261 -14.82 6.39 -10.19
C LEU A 261 -15.96 7.30 -9.68
N PRO A 262 -16.27 7.29 -8.37
CA PRO A 262 -17.47 7.93 -7.83
C PRO A 262 -17.46 9.46 -7.87
N GLY A 263 -16.30 10.07 -8.14
CA GLY A 263 -16.13 11.52 -8.24
C GLY A 263 -15.12 11.93 -9.31
N ASP A 264 -15.01 13.24 -9.51
CA ASP A 264 -13.99 13.86 -10.37
C ASP A 264 -12.71 14.18 -9.59
N TRP A 265 -11.67 14.61 -10.30
CA TRP A 265 -10.43 15.10 -9.72
C TRP A 265 -10.67 16.31 -8.80
N PHE A 266 -10.00 16.30 -7.66
CA PHE A 266 -9.96 17.41 -6.72
C PHE A 266 -8.51 17.84 -6.46
N VAL A 267 -8.30 19.11 -6.09
CA VAL A 267 -6.97 19.60 -5.69
C VAL A 267 -6.62 18.98 -4.36
N LEU A 268 -5.56 18.17 -4.33
CA LEU A 268 -5.03 17.55 -3.13
C LEU A 268 -4.01 18.47 -2.46
N VAL A 269 -3.09 19.04 -3.25
CA VAL A 269 -2.16 20.07 -2.79
C VAL A 269 -2.00 21.14 -3.87
N ALA A 270 -2.24 22.40 -3.50
CA ALA A 270 -2.11 23.54 -4.40
C ALA A 270 -0.63 23.97 -4.55
N GLY A 271 -0.23 24.30 -5.78
CA GLY A 271 1.09 24.86 -6.09
C GLY A 271 2.27 23.90 -5.91
N ASN A 272 2.01 22.61 -5.68
CA ASN A 272 3.05 21.59 -5.62
C ASN A 272 2.59 20.25 -6.24
N ALA A 273 2.97 20.01 -7.49
CA ALA A 273 2.69 18.78 -8.23
C ALA A 273 3.69 17.62 -7.96
N ALA A 274 4.62 17.78 -7.01
CA ALA A 274 5.61 16.73 -6.72
C ALA A 274 4.93 15.44 -6.22
N PRO A 275 5.43 14.25 -6.61
CA PRO A 275 4.89 12.97 -6.16
C PRO A 275 4.85 12.87 -4.62
N PRO A 276 3.69 12.59 -4.02
CA PRO A 276 3.57 12.46 -2.57
C PRO A 276 3.98 11.06 -2.09
N ILE A 277 4.18 10.93 -0.78
CA ILE A 277 4.03 9.63 -0.11
C ILE A 277 2.59 9.52 0.39
N LEU A 278 1.98 8.36 0.14
CA LEU A 278 0.63 8.04 0.59
C LEU A 278 0.69 6.87 1.58
N GLN A 279 -0.03 6.98 2.70
CA GLN A 279 -0.16 5.91 3.69
C GLN A 279 -1.61 5.75 4.13
N SER A 280 -2.07 4.51 4.19
CA SER A 280 -3.42 4.20 4.67
C SER A 280 -3.54 4.46 6.17
N LEU A 281 -4.70 4.96 6.59
CA LEU A 281 -5.01 5.19 8.01
C LEU A 281 -5.79 4.01 8.61
N ILE A 282 -5.71 3.88 9.93
CA ILE A 282 -6.61 3.05 10.73
C ILE A 282 -8.00 3.70 10.70
N GLY A 283 -9.03 2.89 10.42
CA GLY A 283 -10.41 3.38 10.27
C GLY A 283 -10.73 3.95 8.87
N GLY A 284 -9.81 3.82 7.92
CA GLY A 284 -10.02 4.19 6.52
C GLY A 284 -9.41 5.52 6.12
N GLY A 285 -9.32 5.76 4.82
CA GLY A 285 -8.72 6.97 4.24
C GLY A 285 -7.20 6.90 4.14
N VAL A 286 -6.62 8.01 3.66
CA VAL A 286 -5.21 8.09 3.28
C VAL A 286 -4.59 9.39 3.80
N ALA A 287 -3.42 9.27 4.44
CA ALA A 287 -2.56 10.39 4.78
C ALA A 287 -1.61 10.73 3.62
N VAL A 288 -1.34 12.02 3.45
CA VAL A 288 -0.54 12.55 2.34
C VAL A 288 0.64 13.32 2.88
N MET A 289 1.85 12.91 2.50
CA MET A 289 3.09 13.60 2.82
C MET A 289 3.71 14.19 1.54
N GLN A 290 4.10 15.46 1.62
CA GLN A 290 4.91 16.13 0.60
C GLN A 290 6.06 16.88 1.28
N ASN A 291 7.26 16.81 0.69
CA ASN A 291 8.45 17.50 1.19
C ASN A 291 8.72 17.25 2.69
N GLY A 292 8.53 16.00 3.12
CA GLY A 292 8.74 15.62 4.53
C GLY A 292 7.60 16.04 5.48
N LYS A 293 6.55 16.70 5.01
CA LYS A 293 5.46 17.16 5.88
C LYS A 293 4.16 16.45 5.54
N TRP A 294 3.45 15.99 6.57
CA TRP A 294 2.06 15.57 6.42
C TRP A 294 1.22 16.81 6.14
N VAL A 295 0.58 16.85 4.96
CA VAL A 295 -0.11 18.04 4.44
C VAL A 295 -1.63 17.85 4.39
N ALA A 296 -2.10 16.61 4.35
CA ALA A 296 -3.52 16.30 4.34
C ALA A 296 -3.81 14.89 4.86
N VAL A 297 -5.05 14.69 5.32
CA VAL A 297 -5.70 13.38 5.37
C VAL A 297 -6.93 13.42 4.48
N VAL A 298 -7.17 12.37 3.70
CA VAL A 298 -8.31 12.27 2.80
C VAL A 298 -9.19 11.12 3.30
N PRO A 299 -10.37 11.41 3.90
CA PRO A 299 -11.32 10.38 4.29
C PRO A 299 -11.79 9.56 3.07
N PRO A 300 -12.23 8.31 3.26
CA PRO A 300 -12.72 7.47 2.17
C PRO A 300 -13.77 8.20 1.33
N LEU A 301 -13.52 8.27 0.01
CA LEU A 301 -14.41 8.94 -0.97
C LEU A 301 -14.71 10.43 -0.67
N GLY A 302 -13.95 11.04 0.24
CA GLY A 302 -14.13 12.42 0.69
C GLY A 302 -13.10 13.38 0.12
N ALA A 303 -13.26 14.65 0.50
CA ALA A 303 -12.33 15.74 0.20
C ALA A 303 -11.17 15.79 1.22
N PRO A 304 -10.01 16.36 0.86
CA PRO A 304 -8.87 16.50 1.77
C PRO A 304 -9.22 17.39 2.97
N LYS A 305 -8.68 17.01 4.13
CA LYS A 305 -8.75 17.76 5.40
C LYS A 305 -7.34 18.00 5.90
N SER A 306 -7.18 19.01 6.76
CA SER A 306 -5.93 19.22 7.49
C SER A 306 -5.54 17.94 8.26
N PRO A 307 -4.25 17.60 8.30
CA PRO A 307 -3.80 16.46 9.09
C PRO A 307 -4.07 16.72 10.57
N PRO A 308 -4.39 15.68 11.35
CA PRO A 308 -4.52 15.82 12.80
C PRO A 308 -3.18 16.18 13.44
N ASP A 309 -3.21 16.88 14.58
CA ASP A 309 -2.00 17.44 15.22
C ASP A 309 -0.92 16.39 15.49
N TRP A 310 -1.30 15.19 15.92
CA TRP A 310 -0.36 14.10 16.16
C TRP A 310 0.38 13.65 14.90
N LEU A 311 -0.25 13.73 13.73
CA LEU A 311 0.40 13.40 12.47
C LEU A 311 1.27 14.57 12.01
N ALA A 312 0.75 15.80 12.13
CA ALA A 312 1.48 17.03 11.78
C ALA A 312 2.75 17.22 12.64
N SER A 313 2.76 16.76 13.89
CA SER A 313 3.90 16.83 14.80
C SER A 313 5.03 15.85 14.48
N ARG A 314 4.89 15.03 13.44
CA ARG A 314 5.86 14.00 13.02
C ARG A 314 6.35 14.23 11.57
N PRO A 315 6.92 15.41 11.25
CA PRO A 315 7.53 15.62 9.94
C PRO A 315 8.72 14.68 9.76
N ASP A 316 8.99 14.29 8.52
CA ASP A 316 10.09 13.40 8.11
C ASP A 316 10.01 11.98 8.69
N HIS A 317 8.88 11.60 9.31
CA HIS A 317 8.59 10.24 9.72
C HIS A 317 7.56 9.60 8.79
N ASP A 318 7.95 8.50 8.13
CA ASP A 318 6.98 7.60 7.50
C ASP A 318 6.31 6.74 8.58
N PHE A 319 5.15 6.17 8.28
CA PHE A 319 4.51 5.24 9.20
C PHE A 319 3.94 4.00 8.51
N ARG A 320 3.72 2.96 9.32
CA ARG A 320 3.02 1.73 8.95
C ARG A 320 1.93 1.43 9.95
N VAL A 321 0.82 0.88 9.47
CA VAL A 321 -0.21 0.31 10.34
C VAL A 321 0.30 -1.03 10.87
N VAL A 322 0.29 -1.22 12.19
CA VAL A 322 0.84 -2.38 12.90
C VAL A 322 -0.15 -2.89 13.97
N ARG A 323 0.24 -3.91 14.74
CA ARG A 323 -0.55 -4.47 15.85
C ARG A 323 -1.96 -4.89 15.45
N GLY A 324 -2.12 -5.47 14.26
CA GLY A 324 -3.43 -5.83 13.74
C GLY A 324 -4.36 -4.62 13.56
N ARG A 325 -3.81 -3.50 13.06
CA ARG A 325 -4.51 -2.22 12.86
C ARG A 325 -4.90 -1.49 14.15
N LYS A 326 -4.22 -1.79 15.26
CA LYS A 326 -4.43 -1.11 16.55
C LYS A 326 -3.42 0.02 16.83
N ALA A 327 -2.36 0.15 16.01
CA ALA A 327 -1.35 1.18 16.19
C ALA A 327 -0.66 1.56 14.87
N TYR A 328 0.03 2.69 14.90
CA TYR A 328 0.98 3.11 13.89
C TYR A 328 2.41 2.92 14.41
N ALA A 329 3.32 2.50 13.52
CA ALA A 329 4.75 2.50 13.78
C ALA A 329 5.40 3.57 12.91
N PHE A 330 5.89 4.64 13.55
CA PHE A 330 6.61 5.72 12.88
C PHE A 330 8.10 5.41 12.81
N THR A 331 8.68 5.62 11.65
CA THR A 331 10.12 5.47 11.41
C THR A 331 10.66 6.76 10.80
N SER A 332 11.72 7.32 11.38
CA SER A 332 12.41 8.46 10.78
C SER A 332 12.95 8.11 9.39
N ARG A 333 12.81 9.02 8.44
CA ARG A 333 13.48 8.90 7.14
C ARG A 333 15.00 8.90 7.36
N ILE A 334 15.71 8.14 6.52
CA ILE A 334 17.15 7.84 6.59
C ILE A 334 17.96 9.00 7.18
N VAL A 335 18.58 8.77 8.35
CA VAL A 335 19.45 9.76 8.98
C VAL A 335 20.81 9.72 8.27
N PRO A 336 21.41 10.87 7.88
CA PRO A 336 22.75 10.90 7.28
C PRO A 336 23.80 10.21 8.16
N ARG A 337 24.79 9.55 7.54
CA ARG A 337 25.91 8.89 8.24
C ARG A 337 26.53 9.85 9.28
N GLY A 338 26.71 9.36 10.52
CA GLY A 338 27.42 10.08 11.58
C GLY A 338 26.55 10.94 12.49
N ALA A 339 25.23 11.00 12.27
CA ALA A 339 24.32 11.58 13.26
C ALA A 339 24.18 10.64 14.48
N SER A 340 24.35 11.17 15.68
CA SER A 340 24.12 10.46 16.94
C SER A 340 22.62 10.33 17.19
N GLY A 341 22.15 9.10 17.46
CA GLY A 341 20.72 8.77 17.62
C GLY A 341 20.20 8.06 16.37
N GLY A 342 20.35 6.73 16.33
CA GLY A 342 19.85 5.90 15.24
C GLY A 342 18.32 6.03 15.09
N PRO A 343 17.73 5.52 14.00
CA PRO A 343 16.30 5.62 13.79
C PRO A 343 15.59 4.84 14.89
N SER A 344 14.69 5.53 15.59
CA SER A 344 13.77 4.91 16.52
C SER A 344 12.47 4.55 15.82
N VAL A 345 11.85 3.45 16.25
CA VAL A 345 10.47 3.14 15.91
C VAL A 345 9.58 3.62 17.04
N GLU A 346 8.76 4.63 16.79
CA GLU A 346 7.75 5.09 17.75
C GLU A 346 6.42 4.37 17.47
N VAL A 347 5.84 3.75 18.50
CA VAL A 347 4.50 3.15 18.41
C VAL A 347 3.47 4.15 18.91
N VAL A 348 2.47 4.45 18.09
CA VAL A 348 1.47 5.49 18.35
C VAL A 348 0.08 4.89 18.19
N ALA A 349 -0.79 5.07 19.18
CA ALA A 349 -2.17 4.64 19.11
C ALA A 349 -3.01 5.53 18.17
N PRO A 350 -4.23 5.12 17.75
CA PRO A 350 -5.02 5.86 16.76
C PRO A 350 -5.40 7.28 17.18
N SER A 351 -5.42 7.56 18.50
CA SER A 351 -5.65 8.91 19.03
C SER A 351 -4.48 9.87 18.78
N GLY A 352 -3.28 9.33 18.54
CA GLY A 352 -2.02 10.07 18.48
C GLY A 352 -1.14 9.94 19.72
N LEU A 353 -1.60 9.25 20.78
CA LEU A 353 -0.81 9.00 21.99
C LEU A 353 0.40 8.10 21.67
N SER A 354 1.58 8.52 22.11
CA SER A 354 2.79 7.71 22.03
C SER A 354 2.73 6.60 23.08
N CYS A 355 2.83 5.35 22.62
CA CYS A 355 2.80 4.14 23.44
C CYS A 355 4.18 3.52 23.66
N GLY A 356 5.23 4.23 23.27
CA GLY A 356 6.62 3.86 23.51
C GLY A 356 7.48 3.90 22.25
N THR A 357 8.78 3.89 22.50
CA THR A 357 9.80 4.02 21.47
C THR A 357 10.77 2.86 21.56
N PHE A 358 11.12 2.28 20.41
CA PHE A 358 12.08 1.22 20.25
C PHE A 358 13.31 1.73 19.50
N ASP A 359 14.46 1.81 20.17
CA ASP A 359 15.72 2.19 19.54
C ASP A 359 16.34 0.98 18.82
N THR A 360 16.44 1.06 17.51
CA THR A 360 17.03 0.00 16.68
C THR A 360 18.56 -0.03 16.75
N LYS A 361 19.20 1.03 17.29
CA LYS A 361 20.65 1.26 17.29
C LYS A 361 21.27 1.08 15.91
N SER A 362 20.62 1.63 14.90
CA SER A 362 20.94 1.42 13.47
C SER A 362 21.11 2.75 12.75
N THR A 363 21.27 2.72 11.42
CA THR A 363 21.29 3.95 10.58
C THR A 363 20.00 4.19 9.81
N ALA A 364 19.24 3.13 9.55
CA ALA A 364 17.93 3.16 8.91
C ALA A 364 17.10 1.96 9.38
N ALA A 365 15.79 2.14 9.54
CA ALA A 365 14.86 1.08 9.91
C ALA A 365 13.59 1.16 9.06
N THR A 366 13.01 0.00 8.78
CA THR A 366 11.71 -0.15 8.13
C THR A 366 10.86 -1.16 8.89
N VAL A 367 9.54 -1.04 8.75
CA VAL A 367 8.56 -1.95 9.34
C VAL A 367 7.82 -2.64 8.20
N GLY A 368 7.83 -3.97 8.19
CA GLY A 368 7.14 -4.77 7.19
C GLY A 368 5.69 -5.09 7.56
N ALA A 369 5.00 -5.88 6.72
CA ALA A 369 3.55 -6.04 6.79
C ALA A 369 3.06 -6.77 8.06
N ASP A 370 3.84 -7.74 8.53
CA ASP A 370 3.59 -8.46 9.79
C ASP A 370 4.08 -7.71 11.04
N GLY A 371 4.55 -6.47 10.90
CA GLY A 371 5.17 -5.72 11.99
C GLY A 371 6.60 -6.14 12.32
N THR A 372 7.27 -6.92 11.46
CA THR A 372 8.72 -7.13 11.55
C THR A 372 9.46 -5.82 11.41
N VAL A 373 10.40 -5.55 12.32
CA VAL A 373 11.31 -4.40 12.23
C VAL A 373 12.61 -4.88 11.58
N ILE A 374 13.05 -4.20 10.52
CA ILE A 374 14.29 -4.49 9.78
C ILE A 374 15.16 -3.24 9.85
N ALA A 375 16.36 -3.37 10.41
CA ALA A 375 17.25 -2.25 10.65
C ALA A 375 18.67 -2.51 10.13
N ASN A 376 19.32 -1.46 9.62
CA ASN A 376 20.65 -1.54 9.02
C ASN A 376 21.71 -1.29 10.10
N SER A 377 22.35 -2.36 10.60
CA SER A 377 23.38 -2.25 11.62
C SER A 377 24.71 -1.74 11.06
N ASP A 378 25.02 -2.11 9.81
CA ASP A 378 26.13 -1.59 9.03
C ASP A 378 25.75 -1.53 7.54
N GLU A 379 26.73 -1.42 6.64
CA GLU A 379 26.50 -1.30 5.19
C GLU A 379 25.72 -2.51 4.63
N CYS A 380 25.96 -3.72 5.13
CA CYS A 380 25.36 -4.94 4.58
C CYS A 380 24.55 -5.73 5.61
N THR A 381 24.96 -5.76 6.88
CA THR A 381 24.27 -6.51 7.92
C THR A 381 22.93 -5.87 8.28
N ARG A 382 21.91 -6.72 8.43
CA ARG A 382 20.57 -6.36 8.87
C ARG A 382 20.29 -6.99 10.22
N ARG A 383 19.78 -6.17 11.15
CA ARG A 383 19.17 -6.66 12.38
C ARG A 383 17.67 -6.73 12.18
N VAL A 384 17.09 -7.89 12.41
CA VAL A 384 15.67 -8.14 12.18
C VAL A 384 15.02 -8.58 13.49
N TRP A 385 13.87 -7.98 13.83
CA TRP A 385 13.00 -8.44 14.91
C TRP A 385 11.68 -8.92 14.30
N PRO A 386 11.58 -10.22 13.98
CA PRO A 386 10.41 -10.78 13.32
C PRO A 386 9.14 -10.59 14.14
N GLY A 387 8.09 -10.09 13.52
CA GLY A 387 6.77 -9.90 14.15
C GLY A 387 6.77 -9.01 15.40
N LEU A 388 7.82 -8.20 15.64
CA LEU A 388 7.95 -7.39 16.86
C LEU A 388 6.70 -6.55 17.12
N LEU A 389 6.16 -5.95 16.06
CA LEU A 389 4.97 -5.10 16.06
C LEU A 389 3.74 -5.79 15.46
N GLY A 390 3.75 -7.13 15.33
CA GLY A 390 2.65 -7.92 14.79
C GLY A 390 1.41 -7.94 15.66
N ALA A 391 0.32 -8.50 15.13
CA ALA A 391 -0.93 -8.66 15.87
C ALA A 391 -0.70 -9.45 17.17
N ARG A 392 -1.31 -8.98 18.26
CA ARG A 392 -1.36 -9.63 19.58
C ARG A 392 -2.81 -9.81 19.99
#